data_AF-A0A225CZB8-F1
#
_entry.id   AF-A0A225CZB8-F1
#
_cell.length_a   1.000
_cell.length_b   1.000
_cell.length_c   1.000
_cell.angle_alpha   90.00
_cell.angle_beta   90.00
_cell.angle_gamma   90.00
#
_symmetry.space_group_name_H-M   'P 1'
#
loop_
_entity.id
_entity.type
_entity.pdbx_description
1 polymer ?
#
loop_
_entity_poly.entity_id
_entity_poly.type
_entity_poly.pdbx_seq_one_letter_code
_entity_poly.pdbx_strand_id
1 'polypeptide(L)'
;MGKEKGPPRFELGRVFPPPLREELELTPEQEKELEAIEKDVKARLNKLLTPAQKKTAESFRPRGPGGPGGGPGGPGGPGGPGGPSGPERPPIESAPEPASDGKGTARLITRGSLKPVGDAGSPFVLNGDAIAGRLGNPRQEYSGSGVRLLSGEDINKDGTKAGNLDCTLKGVSANQGRWYRVCVRGLAQDGFAVDQDDLYVDVEFFKDGGKNTLDHIKKSIYTQVERARKDLADAGTNRSLGLATWRDYTLDVRTPFPEVDTLRVSVGFGHGNGKAQNSEFWVSEVEVSPIPDPADYAPPTKPGAGKSPAALKTLTKLGGRWYYDPRGGDREPPKQFDHTNVDRLYYLSDRLETPFVGNTSAWLRRGFYDVNGRLVEKDQFVPDSVTISFTDKHLVMKSKNLPNHPTAVFPDRTRFIDGNPNSIREQRNTWYIPLEPKENPRHVAMTMENKGGLPMGPIGVATNGVVFFNPFDHIAEADAVWRLDRCCGHPSPFQDYHYHKYPVCVNTPWADDGTAHSPLIGFAFDGFPVYGPYESAGVLAKDATGNPLNEFNLHQDEARGPHYHVTPGKFPHILGGYWGSVETKNRQGKKGPHRPPGAE
;
A
#
# COMPACT_ATOMS: atom_id res chain seq x y z
N MET A 1 7.90 -2.86 -63.79
CA MET A 1 8.70 -3.02 -62.55
C MET A 1 8.48 -1.80 -61.66
N GLY A 2 7.49 -1.84 -60.77
CA GLY A 2 7.32 -0.81 -59.73
C GLY A 2 7.80 -1.39 -58.40
N LYS A 3 8.83 -0.79 -57.81
CA LYS A 3 9.32 -1.19 -56.47
C LYS A 3 8.25 -0.82 -55.45
N GLU A 4 7.62 -1.81 -54.81
CA GLU A 4 6.82 -1.58 -53.60
C GLU A 4 7.71 -0.93 -52.54
N LYS A 5 7.33 0.27 -52.10
CA LYS A 5 7.96 0.94 -50.95
C LYS A 5 7.57 0.15 -49.71
N GLY A 6 8.55 -0.45 -49.04
CA GLY A 6 8.34 -1.11 -47.75
C GLY A 6 7.76 -0.17 -46.68
N PRO A 7 7.22 -0.71 -45.58
CA PRO A 7 6.57 0.08 -44.54
C PRO A 7 7.52 1.16 -44.00
N PRO A 8 6.98 2.36 -43.67
CA PRO A 8 7.81 3.48 -43.27
C PRO A 8 8.63 3.14 -42.02
N ARG A 9 9.90 3.53 -42.04
CA ARG A 9 10.85 3.25 -40.96
C ARG A 9 10.46 4.09 -39.73
N PHE A 10 10.63 3.51 -38.54
CA PHE A 10 10.56 4.29 -37.31
C PHE A 10 11.71 5.30 -37.29
N GLU A 11 11.39 6.58 -37.13
CA GLU A 11 12.40 7.64 -37.02
C GLU A 11 12.51 8.11 -35.56
N LEU A 12 13.74 8.23 -35.08
CA LEU A 12 14.01 8.68 -33.72
C LEU A 12 13.43 10.09 -33.49
N GLY A 13 12.53 10.20 -32.52
CA GLY A 13 11.86 11.46 -32.15
C GLY A 13 10.48 11.68 -32.78
N ARG A 14 9.97 10.76 -33.61
CA ARG A 14 8.56 10.74 -34.05
C ARG A 14 7.65 10.40 -32.87
N VAL A 15 6.61 11.20 -32.66
CA VAL A 15 5.63 11.00 -31.58
C VAL A 15 4.53 10.03 -32.00
N PHE A 16 4.08 10.13 -33.26
CA PHE A 16 3.11 9.20 -33.83
C PHE A 16 3.70 8.39 -35.00
N PRO A 17 3.40 7.07 -35.10
CA PRO A 17 3.75 6.30 -36.27
C PRO A 17 3.02 6.84 -37.51
N PRO A 18 3.63 6.81 -38.72
CA PRO A 18 3.08 7.46 -39.91
C PRO A 18 1.62 7.11 -40.25
N PRO A 19 1.15 5.83 -40.15
CA PRO A 19 -0.24 5.50 -40.44
C PRO A 19 -1.24 6.21 -39.53
N LEU A 20 -0.90 6.37 -38.24
CA LEU A 20 -1.77 7.03 -37.27
C LEU A 20 -1.79 8.54 -37.49
N ARG A 21 -0.68 9.16 -37.92
CA ARG A 21 -0.65 10.60 -38.20
C ARG A 21 -1.55 10.98 -39.38
N GLU A 22 -1.66 10.10 -40.38
CA GLU A 22 -2.56 10.29 -41.53
C GLU A 22 -4.03 10.10 -41.14
N GLU A 23 -4.35 9.16 -40.22
CA GLU A 23 -5.73 8.94 -39.72
C GLU A 23 -6.25 10.05 -38.80
N LEU A 24 -5.36 10.84 -38.20
CA LEU A 24 -5.73 11.87 -37.23
C LEU A 24 -6.23 13.18 -37.85
N GLU A 25 -6.10 13.35 -39.17
CA GLU A 25 -6.58 14.53 -39.92
C GLU A 25 -6.22 15.87 -39.23
N LEU A 26 -4.96 16.03 -38.82
CA LEU A 26 -4.49 17.17 -38.04
C LEU A 26 -4.66 18.50 -38.80
N THR A 27 -5.02 19.58 -38.09
CA THR A 27 -5.04 20.92 -38.67
C THR A 27 -3.61 21.44 -38.94
N PRO A 28 -3.41 22.43 -39.82
CA PRO A 28 -2.08 23.00 -40.09
C PRO A 28 -1.37 23.53 -38.83
N GLU A 29 -2.12 24.06 -37.87
CA GLU A 29 -1.60 24.51 -36.58
C GLU A 29 -1.13 23.34 -35.71
N GLN A 30 -1.91 22.25 -35.66
CA GLN A 30 -1.56 21.03 -34.94
C GLN A 30 -0.37 20.30 -35.55
N GLU A 31 -0.24 20.29 -36.88
CA GLU A 31 0.94 19.75 -37.56
C GLU A 31 2.20 20.53 -37.19
N LYS A 32 2.10 21.86 -37.13
CA LYS A 32 3.22 22.74 -36.77
C LYS A 32 3.64 22.58 -35.31
N GLU A 33 2.70 22.43 -34.38
CA GLU A 33 3.00 22.14 -32.98
C GLU A 33 3.61 20.75 -32.81
N LEU A 34 3.08 19.75 -33.51
CA LEU A 34 3.62 18.39 -33.49
C LEU A 34 5.05 18.34 -34.03
N GLU A 35 5.37 19.08 -35.10
CA GLU A 35 6.74 19.21 -35.62
C GLU A 35 7.69 19.86 -34.61
N ALA A 36 7.22 20.86 -33.86
CA ALA A 36 8.01 21.50 -32.82
C ALA A 36 8.32 20.53 -31.67
N ILE A 37 7.34 19.72 -31.25
CA ILE A 37 7.49 18.68 -30.23
C ILE A 37 8.44 17.59 -30.72
N GLU A 38 8.24 17.06 -31.93
CA GLU A 38 9.10 16.02 -32.51
C GLU A 38 10.56 16.50 -32.65
N LYS A 39 10.77 17.79 -32.94
CA LYS A 39 12.10 18.40 -32.99
C LYS A 39 12.77 18.49 -31.61
N ASP A 40 12.05 18.91 -30.57
CA ASP A 40 12.59 18.98 -29.21
C ASP A 40 12.89 17.57 -28.66
N VAL A 41 11.96 16.63 -28.84
CA VAL A 41 12.14 15.23 -28.45
C VAL A 41 13.35 14.63 -29.17
N LYS A 42 13.48 14.82 -30.48
CA LYS A 42 14.64 14.34 -31.25
C LYS A 42 15.96 14.96 -30.77
N ALA A 43 15.97 16.23 -30.41
CA ALA A 43 17.15 16.90 -29.88
C ALA A 43 17.57 16.33 -28.51
N ARG A 44 16.61 16.09 -27.61
CA ARG A 44 16.84 15.48 -26.30
C ARG A 44 17.33 14.04 -26.43
N LEU A 45 16.68 13.22 -27.25
CA LEU A 45 17.08 11.84 -27.49
C LEU A 45 18.48 11.75 -28.12
N ASN A 46 18.86 12.70 -28.98
CA ASN A 46 20.20 12.74 -29.54
C ASN A 46 21.30 13.09 -28.53
N LYS A 47 20.98 13.84 -27.47
CA LYS A 47 21.92 14.12 -26.38
C LYS A 47 21.98 12.96 -25.38
N LEU A 48 20.86 12.26 -25.19
CA LEU A 48 20.73 11.19 -24.20
C LEU A 48 21.32 9.86 -24.66
N LEU A 49 21.14 9.49 -25.94
CA LEU A 49 21.52 8.18 -26.44
C LEU A 49 22.99 8.11 -26.89
N THR A 50 23.66 7.00 -26.56
CA THR A 50 24.99 6.68 -27.07
C THR A 50 24.97 6.36 -28.58
N PRO A 51 26.09 6.45 -29.31
CA PRO A 51 26.15 6.12 -30.73
C PRO A 51 25.63 4.71 -31.08
N ALA A 52 25.89 3.72 -30.21
CA ALA A 52 25.41 2.35 -30.39
C ALA A 52 23.89 2.22 -30.21
N GLN A 53 23.31 2.93 -29.25
CA GLN A 53 21.86 2.94 -29.02
C GLN A 53 21.10 3.66 -30.15
N LYS A 54 21.66 4.76 -30.69
CA LYS A 54 21.09 5.45 -31.86
C LYS A 54 20.99 4.50 -33.07
N LYS A 55 22.07 3.76 -33.35
CA LYS A 55 22.11 2.77 -34.43
C LYS A 55 21.10 1.63 -34.23
N THR A 56 20.84 1.25 -32.98
CA THR A 56 19.81 0.25 -32.62
C THR A 56 18.41 0.79 -32.86
N ALA A 57 18.14 2.04 -32.47
CA ALA A 57 16.85 2.69 -32.69
C ALA A 57 16.54 2.87 -34.19
N GLU A 58 17.55 3.26 -34.99
CA GLU A 58 17.43 3.43 -36.45
C GLU A 58 17.21 2.11 -37.21
N SER A 59 17.55 0.96 -36.60
CA SER A 59 17.41 -0.37 -37.22
C SER A 59 16.17 -1.15 -36.74
N PHE A 60 15.37 -0.57 -35.84
CA PHE A 60 14.16 -1.20 -35.30
C PHE A 60 13.05 -1.32 -36.36
N ARG A 61 12.37 -2.48 -36.41
CA ARG A 61 11.24 -2.76 -37.31
C ARG A 61 10.04 -3.32 -36.53
N PRO A 62 8.86 -2.68 -36.57
CA PRO A 62 7.64 -3.26 -36.00
C PRO A 62 7.12 -4.42 -36.84
N ARG A 63 6.59 -5.47 -36.20
CA ARG A 63 5.93 -6.62 -36.86
C ARG A 63 4.43 -6.32 -37.00
N GLY A 64 3.90 -6.30 -38.23
CA GLY A 64 2.53 -5.86 -38.52
C GLY A 64 1.43 -6.90 -38.17
N PRO A 65 0.16 -6.48 -37.98
CA PRO A 65 -0.95 -7.37 -37.65
C PRO A 65 -1.75 -7.78 -38.89
N GLY A 66 -2.05 -9.08 -39.04
CA GLY A 66 -2.99 -9.57 -40.06
C GLY A 66 -3.15 -11.10 -40.10
N GLY A 67 -4.34 -11.59 -39.73
CA GLY A 67 -4.87 -12.91 -40.11
C GLY A 67 -5.90 -13.52 -39.12
N PRO A 68 -7.04 -14.11 -39.56
CA PRO A 68 -8.36 -13.80 -38.98
C PRO A 68 -9.22 -15.02 -38.53
N GLY A 69 -10.23 -14.73 -37.68
CA GLY A 69 -11.44 -15.55 -37.49
C GLY A 69 -12.45 -14.74 -36.66
N GLY A 70 -13.70 -14.49 -37.02
CA GLY A 70 -14.56 -15.07 -38.06
C GLY A 70 -15.88 -15.48 -37.40
N GLY A 71 -16.96 -14.74 -37.64
CA GLY A 71 -18.33 -15.28 -37.54
C GLY A 71 -19.31 -14.64 -36.53
N PRO A 72 -20.63 -14.72 -36.78
CA PRO A 72 -21.47 -13.51 -36.96
C PRO A 72 -22.91 -13.57 -36.37
N GLY A 73 -23.58 -12.40 -36.34
CA GLY A 73 -25.06 -12.24 -36.39
C GLY A 73 -25.82 -12.52 -35.09
N GLY A 74 -26.89 -11.83 -34.69
CA GLY A 74 -27.87 -11.00 -35.39
C GLY A 74 -28.94 -10.49 -34.38
N PRO A 75 -30.05 -9.87 -34.84
CA PRO A 75 -30.57 -8.63 -34.25
C PRO A 75 -32.04 -8.66 -33.73
N GLY A 76 -32.36 -7.68 -32.87
CA GLY A 76 -33.58 -6.84 -32.95
C GLY A 76 -34.94 -7.39 -32.48
N GLY A 77 -35.70 -6.55 -31.75
CA GLY A 77 -37.16 -6.64 -31.68
C GLY A 77 -37.80 -6.00 -30.44
N PRO A 78 -39.03 -5.44 -30.51
CA PRO A 78 -39.35 -4.12 -29.95
C PRO A 78 -40.47 -4.12 -28.88
N GLY A 79 -40.78 -2.92 -28.35
CA GLY A 79 -41.61 -2.68 -27.17
C GLY A 79 -43.13 -2.71 -27.33
N GLY A 80 -43.81 -2.36 -26.24
CA GLY A 80 -45.27 -2.22 -26.12
C GLY A 80 -45.70 -1.84 -24.68
N PRO A 81 -46.89 -1.26 -24.47
CA PRO A 81 -47.04 -0.01 -23.70
C PRO A 81 -47.98 -0.04 -22.48
N GLY A 82 -47.78 0.92 -21.55
CA GLY A 82 -48.80 1.86 -21.05
C GLY A 82 -49.91 1.46 -20.04
N GLY A 83 -49.80 2.03 -18.82
CA GLY A 83 -50.91 2.59 -17.99
C GLY A 83 -51.45 1.72 -16.84
N PRO A 84 -52.19 2.27 -15.83
CA PRO A 84 -52.40 3.65 -15.40
C PRO A 84 -52.19 3.88 -13.86
N SER A 85 -52.51 5.10 -13.41
CA SER A 85 -52.21 5.78 -12.14
C SER A 85 -53.24 5.66 -10.99
N GLY A 86 -52.73 5.81 -9.74
CA GLY A 86 -53.41 6.39 -8.55
C GLY A 86 -53.61 5.43 -7.35
N PRO A 87 -53.71 5.87 -6.08
CA PRO A 87 -53.66 7.23 -5.50
C PRO A 87 -52.72 7.38 -4.25
N GLU A 88 -52.79 8.54 -3.59
CA GLU A 88 -51.90 9.11 -2.56
C GLU A 88 -51.96 8.53 -1.12
N ARG A 89 -50.93 8.94 -0.34
CA ARG A 89 -50.44 8.63 1.03
C ARG A 89 -51.41 8.78 2.22
N PRO A 90 -50.97 8.28 3.40
CA PRO A 90 -50.84 9.17 4.57
C PRO A 90 -49.48 9.08 5.33
N PRO A 91 -49.11 10.10 6.13
CA PRO A 91 -47.78 10.26 6.74
C PRO A 91 -47.76 9.96 8.26
N ILE A 92 -46.69 9.36 8.83
CA ILE A 92 -46.46 9.37 10.29
C ILE A 92 -44.96 9.45 10.66
N GLU A 93 -44.65 10.56 11.33
CA GLU A 93 -43.73 10.90 12.44
C GLU A 93 -42.37 10.20 12.68
N SER A 94 -41.36 11.06 12.88
CA SER A 94 -40.01 10.78 13.38
C SER A 94 -39.99 10.53 14.90
N ALA A 95 -39.35 9.44 15.32
CA ALA A 95 -39.03 9.17 16.72
C ALA A 95 -37.83 10.01 17.23
N PRO A 96 -37.74 10.33 18.54
CA PRO A 96 -36.67 11.14 19.13
C PRO A 96 -35.38 10.35 19.42
N GLU A 97 -34.23 11.03 19.38
CA GLU A 97 -32.88 10.49 19.63
C GLU A 97 -32.64 10.12 21.12
N PRO A 98 -31.80 9.10 21.41
CA PRO A 98 -31.28 8.84 22.76
C PRO A 98 -30.07 9.73 23.13
N ALA A 99 -29.98 10.05 24.42
CA ALA A 99 -29.02 10.99 25.01
C ALA A 99 -27.54 10.57 24.90
N SER A 100 -26.65 11.57 24.85
CA SER A 100 -25.20 11.43 24.77
C SER A 100 -24.54 11.16 26.14
N ASP A 101 -23.75 10.10 26.25
CA ASP A 101 -22.87 9.84 27.39
C ASP A 101 -21.49 10.52 27.19
N GLY A 102 -21.10 11.37 28.13
CA GLY A 102 -19.96 12.28 28.07
C GLY A 102 -18.57 11.64 28.28
N LYS A 103 -18.10 10.82 27.33
CA LYS A 103 -16.68 10.44 27.22
C LYS A 103 -16.09 10.89 25.88
N GLY A 104 -15.45 12.05 25.85
CA GLY A 104 -14.38 12.39 24.90
C GLY A 104 -14.63 12.26 23.39
N THR A 105 -15.88 12.19 22.92
CA THR A 105 -16.17 12.21 21.47
C THR A 105 -16.04 13.63 20.93
N ALA A 106 -15.08 13.88 20.06
CA ALA A 106 -15.05 15.11 19.26
C ALA A 106 -16.13 15.02 18.17
N ARG A 107 -17.41 15.21 18.53
CA ARG A 107 -18.44 15.52 17.54
C ARG A 107 -18.18 16.93 17.03
N LEU A 108 -17.63 17.06 15.83
CA LEU A 108 -17.30 18.36 15.22
C LEU A 108 -18.49 19.02 14.52
N ILE A 109 -19.72 18.66 14.94
CA ILE A 109 -20.96 19.00 14.26
C ILE A 109 -21.92 19.60 15.28
N THR A 110 -22.43 20.78 14.96
CA THR A 110 -23.57 21.37 15.66
C THR A 110 -24.76 21.31 14.72
N ARG A 111 -25.80 20.54 15.08
CA ARG A 111 -27.11 20.47 14.40
C ARG A 111 -27.08 20.03 12.92
N GLY A 112 -26.26 19.04 12.57
CA GLY A 112 -26.20 18.52 11.18
C GLY A 112 -25.53 19.49 10.18
N SER A 113 -24.83 20.52 10.68
CA SER A 113 -23.98 21.39 9.89
C SER A 113 -22.54 21.33 10.40
N LEU A 114 -21.57 21.24 9.49
CA LEU A 114 -20.16 21.48 9.81
C LEU A 114 -20.07 22.82 10.55
N LYS A 115 -19.28 22.89 11.64
CA LYS A 115 -18.97 24.18 12.29
C LYS A 115 -18.58 25.20 11.22
N PRO A 116 -18.95 26.49 11.36
CA PRO A 116 -18.73 27.46 10.30
C PRO A 116 -17.27 27.42 9.84
N VAL A 117 -17.11 27.07 8.56
CA VAL A 117 -15.81 27.00 7.91
C VAL A 117 -15.30 28.43 7.77
N GLY A 118 -14.15 28.74 8.39
CA GLY A 118 -13.59 30.10 8.42
C GLY A 118 -13.67 30.83 9.76
N ASP A 119 -14.35 30.27 10.78
CA ASP A 119 -14.29 30.82 12.14
C ASP A 119 -12.94 30.52 12.82
N ALA A 120 -12.45 31.46 13.63
CA ALA A 120 -11.23 31.27 14.41
C ALA A 120 -11.38 30.04 15.34
N GLY A 121 -10.57 29.00 15.09
CA GLY A 121 -10.61 27.73 15.83
C GLY A 121 -11.49 26.64 15.21
N SER A 122 -12.02 26.84 13.99
CA SER A 122 -12.65 25.76 13.22
C SER A 122 -11.59 24.69 12.87
N PRO A 123 -11.87 23.39 13.07
CA PRO A 123 -10.96 22.32 12.67
C PRO A 123 -10.97 22.08 11.15
N PHE A 124 -11.83 22.79 10.42
CA PHE A 124 -12.08 22.61 9.00
C PHE A 124 -11.31 23.61 8.14
N VAL A 125 -10.65 23.14 7.08
CA VAL A 125 -9.95 23.96 6.10
C VAL A 125 -10.40 23.56 4.69
N LEU A 126 -10.75 24.54 3.86
CA LEU A 126 -11.04 24.33 2.44
C LEU A 126 -9.80 24.65 1.63
N ASN A 127 -9.50 23.78 0.67
CA ASN A 127 -8.42 23.99 -0.27
C ASN A 127 -8.92 23.76 -1.70
N GLY A 128 -8.32 24.49 -2.64
CA GLY A 128 -8.64 24.39 -4.06
C GLY A 128 -10.09 24.78 -4.37
N ASP A 129 -10.73 24.00 -5.23
CA ASP A 129 -12.09 24.18 -5.72
C ASP A 129 -13.13 23.63 -4.74
N ALA A 130 -13.11 24.17 -3.53
CA ALA A 130 -14.00 23.81 -2.45
C ALA A 130 -14.63 25.07 -1.83
N ILE A 131 -15.95 25.07 -1.68
CA ILE A 131 -16.70 26.20 -1.10
C ILE A 131 -17.68 25.74 -0.03
N ALA A 132 -17.74 26.49 1.07
CA ALA A 132 -18.81 26.33 2.05
C ALA A 132 -20.10 26.96 1.53
N GLY A 133 -21.25 26.37 1.85
CA GLY A 133 -22.53 26.93 1.43
C GLY A 133 -23.72 26.04 1.75
N ARG A 134 -24.87 26.43 1.19
CA ARG A 134 -26.11 25.65 1.27
C ARG A 134 -26.01 24.42 0.37
N LEU A 135 -26.53 23.30 0.84
CA LEU A 135 -26.62 22.06 0.08
C LEU A 135 -28.04 21.89 -0.42
N GLY A 136 -28.19 21.87 -1.75
CA GLY A 136 -29.48 21.78 -2.42
C GLY A 136 -30.27 23.08 -2.53
N ASN A 137 -31.32 23.02 -3.34
CA ASN A 137 -32.23 24.13 -3.60
C ASN A 137 -33.44 24.06 -2.65
N PRO A 138 -33.71 25.07 -1.83
CA PRO A 138 -34.87 25.09 -0.93
C PRO A 138 -36.25 24.86 -1.58
N ARG A 139 -36.36 25.02 -2.90
CA ARG A 139 -37.60 24.75 -3.65
C ARG A 139 -37.70 23.34 -4.22
N GLN A 140 -36.66 22.52 -4.09
CA GLN A 140 -36.59 21.14 -4.59
C GLN A 140 -36.19 20.18 -3.46
N GLU A 141 -35.00 20.37 -2.90
CA GLU A 141 -34.45 19.60 -1.80
C GLU A 141 -33.45 20.47 -1.03
N TYR A 142 -33.71 20.75 0.24
CA TYR A 142 -32.78 21.44 1.13
C TYR A 142 -32.15 20.44 2.09
N SER A 143 -30.83 20.27 2.00
CA SER A 143 -30.05 19.35 2.83
C SER A 143 -29.18 20.08 3.85
N GLY A 144 -29.53 21.31 4.21
CA GLY A 144 -28.80 22.11 5.20
C GLY A 144 -27.61 22.89 4.62
N SER A 145 -26.53 22.98 5.39
CA SER A 145 -25.29 23.68 5.03
C SER A 145 -24.10 22.75 5.19
N GLY A 146 -23.12 22.87 4.31
CA GLY A 146 -21.89 22.08 4.34
C GLY A 146 -20.90 22.58 3.30
N VAL A 147 -20.16 21.65 2.69
CA VAL A 147 -19.12 21.95 1.71
C VAL A 147 -19.47 21.37 0.35
N ARG A 148 -19.16 22.11 -0.70
CA ARG A 148 -19.32 21.71 -2.10
C ARG A 148 -17.93 21.68 -2.73
N LEU A 149 -17.51 20.50 -3.17
CA LEU A 149 -16.28 20.30 -3.92
C LEU A 149 -16.62 20.30 -5.42
N LEU A 150 -16.04 21.20 -6.19
CA LEU A 150 -16.53 21.57 -7.52
C LEU A 150 -15.73 20.87 -8.63
N SER A 151 -16.18 19.72 -9.11
CA SER A 151 -15.40 18.98 -10.12
C SER A 151 -15.53 19.54 -11.54
N GLY A 152 -16.44 20.49 -11.73
CA GLY A 152 -16.67 21.16 -13.01
C GLY A 152 -16.06 22.56 -13.14
N GLU A 153 -15.61 23.17 -12.04
CA GLU A 153 -15.18 24.57 -11.98
C GLU A 153 -13.78 24.67 -11.36
N ASP A 154 -12.94 25.52 -11.96
CA ASP A 154 -11.65 25.94 -11.41
C ASP A 154 -11.85 27.37 -10.87
N ILE A 155 -12.23 27.48 -9.60
CA ILE A 155 -12.58 28.75 -8.95
C ILE A 155 -11.35 29.51 -8.46
N ASN A 156 -10.26 28.79 -8.18
CA ASN A 156 -9.01 29.39 -7.72
C ASN A 156 -8.10 29.82 -8.89
N LYS A 157 -8.43 29.39 -10.12
CA LYS A 157 -7.77 29.69 -11.40
C LYS A 157 -6.33 29.20 -11.45
N ASP A 158 -6.04 28.06 -10.83
CA ASP A 158 -4.71 27.45 -10.87
C ASP A 158 -4.48 26.52 -12.07
N GLY A 159 -5.50 26.33 -12.91
CA GLY A 159 -5.45 25.49 -14.10
C GLY A 159 -5.76 24.02 -13.83
N THR A 160 -6.06 23.65 -12.58
CA THR A 160 -6.49 22.32 -12.17
C THR A 160 -7.86 22.39 -11.52
N LYS A 161 -8.70 21.37 -11.75
CA LYS A 161 -9.97 21.22 -11.03
C LYS A 161 -9.74 20.27 -9.87
N ALA A 162 -9.41 20.80 -8.72
CA ALA A 162 -9.01 20.02 -7.55
C ALA A 162 -9.51 20.71 -6.28
N GLY A 163 -10.22 19.99 -5.42
CA GLY A 163 -10.77 20.56 -4.19
C GLY A 163 -10.85 19.54 -3.06
N ASN A 164 -10.55 19.98 -1.84
CA ASN A 164 -10.70 19.16 -0.65
C ASN A 164 -11.13 19.95 0.59
N LEU A 165 -11.79 19.23 1.50
CA LEU A 165 -12.08 19.65 2.85
C LEU A 165 -11.19 18.85 3.80
N ASP A 166 -10.36 19.56 4.57
CA ASP A 166 -9.56 18.99 5.65
C ASP A 166 -10.26 19.20 6.99
N CYS A 167 -10.15 18.21 7.87
CA CYS A 167 -10.64 18.22 9.23
C CYS A 167 -9.53 17.74 10.17
N THR A 168 -9.02 18.61 11.05
CA THR A 168 -7.93 18.27 11.96
C THR A 168 -8.44 17.94 13.36
N LEU A 169 -8.16 16.73 13.84
CA LEU A 169 -8.37 16.29 15.21
C LEU A 169 -7.03 16.25 15.95
N LYS A 170 -6.89 17.07 17.00
CA LYS A 170 -5.73 17.08 17.90
C LYS A 170 -6.03 16.35 19.20
N GLY A 171 -4.98 15.96 19.92
CA GLY A 171 -5.10 15.30 21.22
C GLY A 171 -5.39 13.81 21.13
N VAL A 172 -5.03 13.20 20.00
CA VAL A 172 -5.04 11.75 19.79
C VAL A 172 -3.98 11.14 20.71
N SER A 173 -4.27 9.99 21.29
CA SER A 173 -3.35 9.34 22.23
C SER A 173 -3.59 7.85 22.27
N ALA A 174 -2.50 7.07 22.30
CA ALA A 174 -2.57 5.63 22.48
C ALA A 174 -3.33 5.20 23.76
N ASN A 175 -3.38 6.05 24.79
CA ASN A 175 -4.09 5.78 26.04
C ASN A 175 -5.61 5.80 25.90
N GLN A 176 -6.15 6.45 24.87
CA GLN A 176 -7.58 6.55 24.60
C GLN A 176 -8.09 5.43 23.68
N GLY A 177 -7.22 4.47 23.34
CA GLY A 177 -7.44 3.55 22.24
C GLY A 177 -6.76 4.05 20.97
N ARG A 178 -6.46 3.13 20.06
CA ARG A 178 -5.75 3.44 18.81
C ARG A 178 -6.64 3.38 17.59
N TRP A 179 -7.90 2.98 17.75
CA TRP A 179 -8.86 2.86 16.67
C TRP A 179 -9.79 4.05 16.61
N TYR A 180 -10.00 4.54 15.39
CA TYR A 180 -10.86 5.66 15.09
C TYR A 180 -11.74 5.31 13.90
N ARG A 181 -13.02 5.65 14.00
CA ARG A 181 -13.94 5.61 12.88
C ARG A 181 -14.02 7.00 12.27
N VAL A 182 -13.70 7.06 10.99
CA VAL A 182 -13.93 8.22 10.14
C VAL A 182 -15.22 7.98 9.38
N CYS A 183 -16.19 8.88 9.51
CA CYS A 183 -17.42 8.88 8.75
C CYS A 183 -17.52 10.19 7.96
N VAL A 184 -17.64 10.10 6.65
CA VAL A 184 -17.92 11.24 5.78
C VAL A 184 -19.29 11.05 5.16
N ARG A 185 -20.24 11.93 5.46
CA ARG A 185 -21.53 11.95 4.79
C ARG A 185 -21.43 12.81 3.55
N GLY A 186 -21.52 12.17 2.38
CA GLY A 186 -21.37 12.84 1.10
C GLY A 186 -22.41 12.45 0.06
N LEU A 187 -22.61 13.33 -0.91
CA LEU A 187 -23.50 13.13 -2.06
C LEU A 187 -22.81 13.65 -3.32
N ALA A 188 -22.60 12.76 -4.29
CA ALA A 188 -22.10 13.13 -5.61
C ALA A 188 -23.28 13.50 -6.51
N GLN A 189 -23.41 14.78 -6.83
CA GLN A 189 -24.47 15.25 -7.74
C GLN A 189 -24.33 14.64 -9.13
N ASP A 190 -25.39 14.66 -9.94
CA ASP A 190 -25.44 13.95 -11.24
C ASP A 190 -24.29 14.27 -12.19
N GLY A 191 -23.88 15.55 -12.24
CA GLY A 191 -22.77 16.02 -13.07
C GLY A 191 -21.40 15.78 -12.44
N PHE A 192 -21.34 15.38 -11.17
CA PHE A 192 -20.07 15.16 -10.48
C PHE A 192 -19.36 13.99 -11.12
N ALA A 193 -18.18 14.29 -11.64
CA ALA A 193 -17.29 13.34 -12.27
C ALA A 193 -15.84 13.77 -12.05
N VAL A 194 -14.98 12.76 -11.89
CA VAL A 194 -13.54 12.89 -11.74
C VAL A 194 -12.86 11.87 -12.64
N ASP A 195 -11.62 12.15 -13.03
CA ASP A 195 -10.79 11.17 -13.72
C ASP A 195 -10.21 10.15 -12.71
N GLN A 196 -9.86 8.95 -13.20
CA GLN A 196 -9.00 7.98 -12.48
C GLN A 196 -9.48 7.56 -11.06
N ASP A 197 -10.78 7.48 -10.82
CA ASP A 197 -11.34 7.14 -9.50
C ASP A 197 -10.87 8.07 -8.36
N ASP A 198 -10.57 9.33 -8.68
CA ASP A 198 -9.83 10.25 -7.81
C ASP A 198 -10.68 10.97 -6.75
N LEU A 199 -11.91 10.53 -6.47
CA LEU A 199 -12.64 10.98 -5.27
C LEU A 199 -12.22 10.11 -4.09
N TYR A 200 -11.75 10.72 -3.01
CA TYR A 200 -11.13 10.02 -1.89
C TYR A 200 -11.54 10.52 -0.51
N VAL A 201 -11.31 9.66 0.49
CA VAL A 201 -11.12 10.02 1.90
C VAL A 201 -9.68 9.66 2.28
N ASP A 202 -8.90 10.63 2.76
CA ASP A 202 -7.54 10.46 3.26
C ASP A 202 -7.50 10.73 4.76
N VAL A 203 -6.70 9.98 5.49
CA VAL A 203 -6.47 10.15 6.92
C VAL A 203 -4.98 10.18 7.16
N GLU A 204 -4.44 11.37 7.40
CA GLU A 204 -3.03 11.59 7.70
C GLU A 204 -2.79 11.59 9.21
N PHE A 205 -1.69 10.95 9.61
CA PHE A 205 -1.26 10.81 11.00
C PHE A 205 -0.06 11.71 11.26
N PHE A 206 -0.11 12.52 12.31
CA PHE A 206 0.97 13.44 12.67
C PHE A 206 1.38 13.29 14.13
N LYS A 207 2.60 13.75 14.41
CA LYS A 207 3.09 14.08 15.75
C LYS A 207 3.44 15.57 15.88
N ASP A 208 3.82 15.96 17.09
CA ASP A 208 4.27 17.30 17.45
C ASP A 208 3.21 18.39 17.14
N GLY A 209 1.94 18.04 17.38
CA GLY A 209 0.78 18.91 17.21
C GLY A 209 0.39 19.16 15.75
N GLY A 210 0.67 18.20 14.86
CA GLY A 210 0.38 18.31 13.42
C GLY A 210 1.55 18.79 12.56
N LYS A 211 2.75 18.95 13.12
CA LYS A 211 3.91 19.51 12.39
C LYS A 211 4.67 18.47 11.58
N ASN A 212 4.73 17.24 12.07
CA ASN A 212 5.51 16.16 11.46
C ASN A 212 4.56 15.05 11.04
N THR A 213 4.42 14.84 9.73
CA THR A 213 3.65 13.71 9.19
C THR A 213 4.38 12.40 9.45
N LEU A 214 3.63 11.38 9.84
CA LEU A 214 4.14 10.03 10.14
C LEU A 214 3.70 9.02 9.08
N ASP A 215 2.43 9.09 8.65
CA ASP A 215 1.84 8.17 7.67
C ASP A 215 0.47 8.71 7.19
N HIS A 216 -0.19 8.03 6.25
CA HIS A 216 -1.59 8.28 5.91
C HIS A 216 -2.32 7.06 5.31
N ILE A 217 -3.65 7.05 5.37
CA ILE A 217 -4.53 6.07 4.73
C ILE A 217 -5.50 6.79 3.80
N LYS A 218 -5.35 6.57 2.49
CA LYS A 218 -6.18 7.15 1.43
C LYS A 218 -7.02 6.06 0.78
N LYS A 219 -8.32 6.23 0.78
CA LYS A 219 -9.30 5.32 0.17
C LYS A 219 -10.07 6.05 -0.92
N SER A 220 -10.03 5.51 -2.14
CA SER A 220 -10.93 5.96 -3.19
C SER A 220 -12.37 5.54 -2.86
N ILE A 221 -13.30 6.47 -3.07
CA ILE A 221 -14.73 6.28 -2.87
C ILE A 221 -15.55 6.48 -4.16
N TYR A 222 -14.91 6.89 -5.27
CA TYR A 222 -15.62 7.17 -6.53
C TYR A 222 -16.33 5.94 -7.11
N THR A 223 -15.69 4.77 -7.07
CA THR A 223 -16.28 3.52 -7.55
C THR A 223 -17.59 3.15 -6.84
N GLN A 224 -17.77 3.58 -5.58
CA GLN A 224 -19.03 3.40 -4.85
C GLN A 224 -20.12 4.33 -5.37
N VAL A 225 -19.77 5.55 -5.78
CA VAL A 225 -20.68 6.49 -6.44
C VAL A 225 -21.18 5.91 -7.75
N GLU A 226 -20.27 5.44 -8.61
CA GLU A 226 -20.64 4.87 -9.92
C GLU A 226 -21.53 3.65 -9.78
N ARG A 227 -21.19 2.76 -8.84
CA ARG A 227 -22.02 1.60 -8.53
C ARG A 227 -23.41 2.02 -8.04
N ALA A 228 -23.50 2.98 -7.12
CA ALA A 228 -24.77 3.43 -6.58
C ALA A 228 -25.67 4.04 -7.68
N ARG A 229 -25.11 4.88 -8.56
CA ARG A 229 -25.85 5.45 -9.69
C ARG A 229 -26.41 4.37 -10.62
N LYS A 230 -25.68 3.27 -10.81
CA LYS A 230 -26.13 2.13 -11.62
C LYS A 230 -27.21 1.30 -10.90
N ASP A 231 -26.95 0.94 -9.65
CA ASP A 231 -27.77 -0.01 -8.89
C ASP A 231 -29.08 0.63 -8.39
N LEU A 232 -29.10 1.95 -8.21
CA LEU A 232 -30.24 2.72 -7.71
C LEU A 232 -30.94 3.57 -8.78
N ALA A 233 -30.66 3.31 -10.06
CA ALA A 233 -31.33 3.99 -11.17
C ALA A 233 -32.83 3.63 -11.20
N ASP A 234 -33.67 4.62 -10.95
CA ASP A 234 -35.11 4.62 -11.10
C ASP A 234 -35.58 5.80 -11.96
N ALA A 235 -35.99 5.50 -13.20
CA ALA A 235 -36.28 6.53 -14.21
C ALA A 235 -37.40 7.51 -13.81
N GLY A 236 -38.32 7.10 -12.93
CA GLY A 236 -39.38 7.95 -12.39
C GLY A 236 -38.83 8.96 -11.38
N THR A 237 -38.20 8.48 -10.33
CA THR A 237 -37.65 9.29 -9.23
C THR A 237 -36.49 10.16 -9.69
N ASN A 238 -35.57 9.62 -10.50
CA ASN A 238 -34.39 10.36 -10.94
C ASN A 238 -34.72 11.50 -11.91
N ARG A 239 -35.89 11.50 -12.57
CA ARG A 239 -36.32 12.63 -13.41
C ARG A 239 -36.52 13.91 -12.59
N SER A 240 -36.90 13.77 -11.32
CA SER A 240 -37.20 14.89 -10.43
C SER A 240 -36.07 15.20 -9.45
N LEU A 241 -35.34 14.18 -8.98
CA LEU A 241 -34.34 14.31 -7.92
C LEU A 241 -32.89 14.07 -8.39
N GLY A 242 -32.70 13.57 -9.60
CA GLY A 242 -31.39 13.13 -10.08
C GLY A 242 -30.99 11.73 -9.58
N LEU A 243 -29.82 11.27 -10.00
CA LEU A 243 -29.20 9.99 -9.63
C LEU A 243 -28.36 10.07 -8.36
N ALA A 244 -28.18 11.27 -7.82
CA ALA A 244 -27.39 11.52 -6.64
C ALA A 244 -28.02 10.89 -5.38
N THR A 245 -27.20 10.25 -4.55
CA THR A 245 -27.64 9.65 -3.29
C THR A 245 -26.68 10.00 -2.16
N TRP A 246 -27.23 10.38 -1.01
CA TRP A 246 -26.48 10.52 0.23
C TRP A 246 -25.90 9.18 0.66
N ARG A 247 -24.62 9.18 1.05
CA ARG A 247 -23.91 8.01 1.55
C ARG A 247 -22.98 8.38 2.69
N ASP A 248 -22.87 7.45 3.63
CA ASP A 248 -21.88 7.51 4.70
C ASP A 248 -20.65 6.69 4.27
N TYR A 249 -19.57 7.38 3.94
CA TYR A 249 -18.28 6.78 3.61
C TYR A 249 -17.52 6.55 4.90
N THR A 250 -17.58 5.31 5.40
CA THR A 250 -16.95 4.92 6.66
C THR A 250 -15.59 4.26 6.42
N LEU A 251 -14.61 4.65 7.23
CA LEU A 251 -13.28 4.06 7.30
C LEU A 251 -12.88 3.91 8.77
N ASP A 252 -12.63 2.67 9.19
CA ASP A 252 -12.02 2.40 10.48
C ASP A 252 -10.50 2.38 10.29
N VAL A 253 -9.81 3.25 11.02
CA VAL A 253 -8.35 3.38 10.99
C VAL A 253 -7.77 3.13 12.35
N ARG A 254 -6.60 2.51 12.38
CA ARG A 254 -5.78 2.41 13.58
C ARG A 254 -4.59 3.35 13.45
N THR A 255 -4.26 4.11 14.49
CA THR A 255 -3.04 4.91 14.50
C THR A 255 -1.83 3.99 14.32
N PRO A 256 -0.92 4.27 13.38
CA PRO A 256 0.22 3.38 13.10
C PRO A 256 1.27 3.42 14.21
N PHE A 257 1.39 4.56 14.92
CA PHE A 257 2.37 4.76 15.99
C PHE A 257 1.71 5.34 17.26
N PRO A 258 2.24 5.07 18.47
CA PRO A 258 1.74 5.66 19.71
C PRO A 258 1.99 7.18 19.82
N GLU A 259 2.97 7.71 19.10
CA GLU A 259 3.34 9.13 19.07
C GLU A 259 2.40 9.98 18.21
N VAL A 260 1.43 9.36 17.52
CA VAL A 260 0.40 10.08 16.78
C VAL A 260 -0.42 10.89 17.76
N ASP A 261 -0.34 12.21 17.66
CA ASP A 261 -1.07 13.16 18.49
C ASP A 261 -2.15 13.94 17.74
N THR A 262 -2.14 13.84 16.40
CA THR A 262 -3.01 14.59 15.51
C THR A 262 -3.40 13.75 14.30
N LEU A 263 -4.69 13.74 13.94
CA LEU A 263 -5.22 13.19 12.69
C LEU A 263 -5.70 14.34 11.81
N ARG A 264 -5.42 14.29 10.50
CA ARG A 264 -6.09 15.13 9.51
C ARG A 264 -6.88 14.25 8.56
N VAL A 265 -8.20 14.44 8.52
CA VAL A 265 -9.07 13.75 7.58
C VAL A 265 -9.36 14.69 6.42
N SER A 266 -9.07 14.25 5.20
CA SER A 266 -9.30 15.01 3.97
C SER A 266 -10.30 14.27 3.09
N VAL A 267 -11.38 14.92 2.69
CA VAL A 267 -12.27 14.42 1.61
C VAL A 267 -12.11 15.32 0.41
N GLY A 268 -11.79 14.75 -0.75
CA GLY A 268 -11.38 15.54 -1.89
C GLY A 268 -11.26 14.79 -3.20
N PHE A 269 -10.90 15.54 -4.23
CA PHE A 269 -10.44 15.03 -5.53
C PHE A 269 -9.35 15.94 -6.11
N GLY A 270 -8.49 15.39 -6.97
CA GLY A 270 -7.44 16.13 -7.66
C GLY A 270 -7.72 16.41 -9.15
N HIS A 271 -8.60 15.64 -9.79
CA HIS A 271 -8.84 15.73 -11.23
C HIS A 271 -10.34 15.73 -11.57
N GLY A 272 -10.98 16.87 -11.39
CA GLY A 272 -12.38 17.09 -11.77
C GLY A 272 -12.56 17.15 -13.28
N ASN A 273 -13.53 16.41 -13.82
CA ASN A 273 -13.88 16.44 -15.23
C ASN A 273 -15.38 16.69 -15.47
N GLY A 274 -16.09 17.20 -14.45
CA GLY A 274 -17.51 17.54 -14.53
C GLY A 274 -17.79 18.53 -15.67
N LYS A 275 -18.78 18.24 -16.51
CA LYS A 275 -19.08 19.02 -17.74
C LYS A 275 -20.40 19.78 -17.70
N ALA A 276 -21.16 19.68 -16.61
CA ALA A 276 -22.56 20.13 -16.55
C ALA A 276 -22.88 20.95 -15.28
N GLN A 277 -24.10 21.48 -15.23
CA GLN A 277 -24.70 21.92 -13.95
C GLN A 277 -24.71 20.74 -12.97
N ASN A 278 -24.67 21.02 -11.66
CA ASN A 278 -24.64 20.01 -10.60
C ASN A 278 -23.40 19.09 -10.66
N SER A 279 -22.21 19.65 -10.92
CA SER A 279 -20.93 18.93 -10.93
C SER A 279 -20.22 18.95 -9.58
N GLU A 280 -20.97 18.84 -8.49
CA GLU A 280 -20.47 19.05 -7.13
C GLU A 280 -20.51 17.75 -6.32
N PHE A 281 -19.50 17.53 -5.49
CA PHE A 281 -19.57 16.57 -4.39
C PHE A 281 -19.87 17.33 -3.11
N TRP A 282 -21.03 17.06 -2.54
CA TRP A 282 -21.48 17.66 -1.29
C TRP A 282 -20.96 16.87 -0.12
N VAL A 283 -20.50 17.58 0.91
CA VAL A 283 -20.12 17.04 2.20
C VAL A 283 -20.93 17.75 3.27
N SER A 284 -21.82 17.03 3.95
CA SER A 284 -22.63 17.59 5.03
C SER A 284 -22.03 17.34 6.41
N GLU A 285 -21.23 16.27 6.55
CA GLU A 285 -20.72 15.83 7.84
C GLU A 285 -19.39 15.08 7.67
N VAL A 286 -18.44 15.40 8.57
CA VAL A 286 -17.19 14.67 8.77
C VAL A 286 -17.08 14.41 10.26
N GLU A 287 -17.13 13.16 10.65
CA GLU A 287 -16.98 12.72 12.04
C GLU A 287 -15.74 11.85 12.18
N VAL A 288 -14.96 12.11 13.23
CA VAL A 288 -13.85 11.26 13.66
C VAL A 288 -14.08 10.92 15.11
N SER A 289 -14.38 9.64 15.39
CA SER A 289 -14.68 9.16 16.74
C SER A 289 -13.74 8.03 17.13
N PRO A 290 -13.24 7.99 18.38
CA PRO A 290 -12.54 6.81 18.87
C PRO A 290 -13.54 5.65 18.93
N ILE A 291 -13.11 4.47 18.50
CA ILE A 291 -13.89 3.23 18.60
C ILE A 291 -13.12 2.20 19.42
N PRO A 292 -13.82 1.26 20.08
CA PRO A 292 -13.17 0.08 20.62
C PRO A 292 -12.43 -0.68 19.51
N ASP A 293 -11.45 -1.46 19.92
CA ASP A 293 -10.83 -2.49 19.09
C ASP A 293 -11.92 -3.32 18.38
N PRO A 294 -11.90 -3.46 17.04
CA PRO A 294 -12.89 -4.27 16.31
C PRO A 294 -12.98 -5.69 16.88
N ALA A 295 -14.18 -6.30 16.89
CA ALA A 295 -14.38 -7.60 17.53
C ALA A 295 -13.56 -8.74 16.88
N ASP A 296 -13.24 -8.61 15.60
CA ASP A 296 -12.37 -9.48 14.81
C ASP A 296 -10.90 -9.02 14.79
N TYR A 297 -10.62 -7.83 15.34
CA TYR A 297 -9.25 -7.37 15.58
C TYR A 297 -8.71 -8.10 16.80
N ALA A 298 -7.94 -9.14 16.54
CA ALA A 298 -6.90 -9.56 17.46
C ALA A 298 -5.78 -8.52 17.30
N PRO A 299 -5.50 -7.63 18.29
CA PRO A 299 -4.19 -7.01 18.31
C PRO A 299 -3.17 -8.14 18.17
N PRO A 300 -2.13 -8.01 17.32
CA PRO A 300 -1.10 -9.03 17.29
C PRO A 300 -0.72 -9.22 18.74
N THR A 301 -0.98 -10.45 19.22
CA THR A 301 -0.89 -10.76 20.64
C THR A 301 0.43 -10.16 21.07
N LYS A 302 0.40 -9.18 22.00
CA LYS A 302 1.59 -8.85 22.78
C LYS A 302 2.18 -10.21 23.10
N PRO A 303 3.41 -10.54 22.68
CA PRO A 303 4.00 -11.82 23.05
C PRO A 303 3.77 -11.92 24.54
N GLY A 304 2.88 -12.84 24.94
CA GLY A 304 2.23 -12.77 26.24
C GLY A 304 3.29 -12.62 27.30
N ALA A 305 3.07 -11.73 28.28
CA ALA A 305 3.99 -11.45 29.39
C ALA A 305 4.89 -12.65 29.65
N GLY A 306 6.16 -12.52 29.25
CA GLY A 306 7.04 -13.65 28.96
C GLY A 306 6.93 -14.75 30.00
N LYS A 307 6.61 -15.97 29.57
CA LYS A 307 6.66 -17.13 30.47
C LYS A 307 8.06 -17.17 31.12
N SER A 308 8.12 -17.25 32.45
CA SER A 308 9.38 -17.25 33.23
C SER A 308 10.38 -18.32 32.75
N PRO A 309 11.68 -18.24 33.10
CA PRO A 309 12.67 -19.29 32.80
C PRO A 309 12.25 -20.71 33.23
N ALA A 310 11.34 -20.84 34.21
CA ALA A 310 10.77 -22.12 34.61
C ALA A 310 9.94 -22.79 33.50
N ALA A 311 9.35 -22.02 32.58
CA ALA A 311 8.61 -22.55 31.44
C ALA A 311 9.50 -23.21 30.40
N LEU A 312 10.78 -22.86 30.31
CA LEU A 312 11.72 -23.57 29.42
C LEU A 312 11.83 -25.05 29.79
N LYS A 313 11.63 -25.41 31.06
CA LYS A 313 11.70 -26.80 31.56
C LYS A 313 10.59 -27.70 30.99
N THR A 314 9.49 -27.09 30.54
CA THR A 314 8.35 -27.81 29.98
C THR A 314 8.36 -27.86 28.45
N LEU A 315 9.29 -27.14 27.80
CA LEU A 315 9.42 -27.08 26.35
C LEU A 315 10.50 -28.04 25.83
N THR A 316 10.35 -28.52 24.60
CA THR A 316 11.38 -29.27 23.89
C THR A 316 12.27 -28.30 23.12
N LYS A 317 13.60 -28.33 23.35
CA LYS A 317 14.56 -27.52 22.58
C LYS A 317 14.71 -28.08 21.16
N LEU A 318 14.58 -27.22 20.16
CA LEU A 318 14.71 -27.57 18.73
C LEU A 318 16.10 -27.27 18.16
N GLY A 319 16.89 -26.47 18.90
CA GLY A 319 18.22 -26.02 18.50
C GLY A 319 18.31 -24.49 18.52
N GLY A 320 19.52 -23.96 18.75
CA GLY A 320 19.73 -22.53 18.97
C GLY A 320 18.80 -21.99 20.06
N ARG A 321 17.98 -21.01 19.69
CA ARG A 321 17.02 -20.30 20.56
C ARG A 321 15.56 -20.76 20.37
N TRP A 322 15.33 -21.87 19.68
CA TRP A 322 14.00 -22.37 19.34
C TRP A 322 13.51 -23.48 20.26
N TYR A 323 12.23 -23.41 20.59
CA TYR A 323 11.55 -24.32 21.51
C TYR A 323 10.17 -24.71 20.96
N TYR A 324 9.76 -25.93 21.24
CA TYR A 324 8.44 -26.49 20.94
C TYR A 324 7.65 -26.69 22.24
N ASP A 325 6.39 -26.25 22.26
CA ASP A 325 5.45 -26.53 23.35
C ASP A 325 4.64 -27.81 23.07
N PRO A 326 4.95 -28.93 23.77
CA PRO A 326 4.22 -30.19 23.59
C PRO A 326 2.83 -30.16 24.21
N ARG A 327 2.47 -29.10 24.96
CA ARG A 327 1.20 -28.96 25.70
C ARG A 327 0.93 -30.13 26.66
N GLY A 328 1.98 -30.64 27.28
CA GLY A 328 1.92 -31.82 28.16
C GLY A 328 1.75 -33.16 27.43
N GLY A 329 1.72 -33.16 26.10
CA GLY A 329 1.70 -34.35 25.27
C GLY A 329 3.10 -34.85 24.89
N ASP A 330 3.20 -35.45 23.71
CA ASP A 330 4.46 -35.95 23.17
C ASP A 330 5.48 -34.83 23.00
N ARG A 331 6.70 -35.09 23.50
CA ARG A 331 7.84 -34.17 23.42
C ARG A 331 8.55 -34.24 22.08
N GLU A 332 8.25 -35.24 21.24
CA GLU A 332 8.72 -35.27 19.87
C GLU A 332 8.10 -34.10 19.06
N PRO A 333 8.92 -33.22 18.47
CA PRO A 333 8.39 -32.10 17.71
C PRO A 333 7.78 -32.57 16.38
N PRO A 334 6.75 -31.87 15.86
CA PRO A 334 6.18 -32.20 14.56
C PRO A 334 7.23 -32.01 13.45
N LYS A 335 7.08 -32.77 12.35
CA LYS A 335 7.96 -32.64 11.18
C LYS A 335 7.94 -31.24 10.56
N GLN A 336 6.84 -30.52 10.73
CA GLN A 336 6.63 -29.18 10.19
C GLN A 336 5.67 -28.39 11.10
N PHE A 337 5.92 -27.09 11.19
CA PHE A 337 5.03 -26.09 11.76
C PHE A 337 4.35 -25.31 10.64
N ASP A 338 3.04 -25.18 10.72
CA ASP A 338 2.17 -24.54 9.74
C ASP A 338 1.01 -23.79 10.44
N HIS A 339 0.03 -23.28 9.69
CA HIS A 339 -1.08 -22.51 10.29
C HIS A 339 -1.86 -23.22 11.40
N THR A 340 -1.80 -24.55 11.50
CA THR A 340 -2.56 -25.33 12.49
C THR A 340 -1.84 -25.51 13.83
N ASN A 341 -0.52 -25.33 13.87
CA ASN A 341 0.29 -25.69 15.04
C ASN A 341 1.46 -24.73 15.33
N VAL A 342 1.63 -23.66 14.53
CA VAL A 342 2.74 -22.70 14.69
C VAL A 342 2.68 -21.90 15.99
N ASP A 343 1.52 -21.86 16.64
CA ASP A 343 1.32 -21.32 17.99
C ASP A 343 2.02 -22.15 19.08
N ARG A 344 2.64 -23.28 18.72
CA ARG A 344 3.50 -24.10 19.59
C ARG A 344 4.99 -23.86 19.36
N LEU A 345 5.36 -23.05 18.37
CA LEU A 345 6.74 -22.76 18.02
C LEU A 345 7.19 -21.44 18.66
N TYR A 346 8.13 -21.55 19.60
CA TYR A 346 8.64 -20.42 20.37
C TYR A 346 10.09 -20.09 20.02
N TYR A 347 10.38 -18.80 19.91
CA TYR A 347 11.72 -18.23 19.87
C TYR A 347 12.02 -17.56 21.20
N LEU A 348 13.18 -17.83 21.79
CA LEU A 348 13.64 -17.16 23.01
C LEU A 348 14.42 -15.91 22.62
N SER A 349 13.83 -14.72 22.73
CA SER A 349 14.51 -13.41 22.73
C SER A 349 14.93 -13.06 24.17
N ASP A 350 14.49 -11.92 24.71
CA ASP A 350 14.39 -11.66 26.16
C ASP A 350 13.22 -12.41 26.82
N ARG A 351 12.28 -12.87 25.99
CA ARG A 351 11.09 -13.63 26.37
C ARG A 351 10.80 -14.71 25.34
N LEU A 352 9.89 -15.61 25.65
CA LEU A 352 9.38 -16.57 24.67
C LEU A 352 8.36 -15.88 23.78
N GLU A 353 8.66 -15.80 22.49
CA GLU A 353 7.81 -15.20 21.45
C GLU A 353 7.36 -16.26 20.45
N THR A 354 6.19 -16.08 19.83
CA THR A 354 5.69 -16.94 18.75
C THR A 354 5.68 -16.14 17.43
N PRO A 355 6.86 -15.91 16.82
CA PRO A 355 7.02 -14.91 15.75
C PRO A 355 6.23 -15.23 14.47
N PHE A 356 5.79 -16.47 14.29
CA PHE A 356 5.07 -16.92 13.11
C PHE A 356 3.54 -16.98 13.28
N VAL A 357 3.01 -16.76 14.49
CA VAL A 357 1.56 -16.69 14.71
C VAL A 357 0.99 -15.49 13.96
N GLY A 358 -0.07 -15.73 13.17
CA GLY A 358 -0.65 -14.71 12.28
C GLY A 358 0.10 -14.51 10.95
N ASN A 359 1.22 -15.22 10.73
CA ASN A 359 2.12 -15.01 9.59
C ASN A 359 2.23 -16.17 8.63
N THR A 360 1.67 -17.32 8.98
CA THR A 360 1.74 -18.52 8.16
C THR A 360 0.76 -18.52 7.01
N SER A 361 -0.29 -17.68 7.06
CA SER A 361 -1.30 -17.56 6.00
C SER A 361 -1.24 -16.22 5.27
N ALA A 362 -1.66 -16.22 4.01
CA ALA A 362 -1.80 -15.02 3.19
C ALA A 362 -3.00 -15.15 2.24
N TRP A 363 -3.20 -14.13 1.40
CA TRP A 363 -4.18 -14.16 0.31
C TRP A 363 -3.46 -14.05 -1.03
N LEU A 364 -3.73 -14.99 -1.92
CA LEU A 364 -3.39 -14.87 -3.33
C LEU A 364 -4.50 -14.04 -3.99
N ARG A 365 -4.26 -12.74 -4.13
CA ARG A 365 -5.28 -11.76 -4.51
C ARG A 365 -5.53 -11.75 -6.02
N ARG A 366 -6.73 -11.32 -6.42
CA ARG A 366 -7.08 -11.04 -7.82
C ARG A 366 -6.08 -10.05 -8.41
N GLY A 367 -5.58 -10.36 -9.61
CA GLY A 367 -4.55 -9.57 -10.29
C GLY A 367 -3.13 -10.03 -10.03
N PHE A 368 -2.89 -10.88 -9.02
CA PHE A 368 -1.60 -11.54 -8.83
C PHE A 368 -1.45 -12.72 -9.78
N TYR A 369 -0.24 -13.29 -9.83
CA TYR A 369 0.03 -14.52 -10.55
C TYR A 369 0.23 -15.68 -9.57
N ASP A 370 -0.32 -16.85 -9.91
CA ASP A 370 -0.04 -18.08 -9.18
C ASP A 370 1.38 -18.58 -9.44
N VAL A 371 1.77 -19.63 -8.74
CA VAL A 371 3.11 -20.22 -8.87
C VAL A 371 3.45 -20.72 -10.27
N ASN A 372 2.45 -20.99 -11.12
CA ASN A 372 2.63 -21.40 -12.51
C ASN A 372 2.59 -20.21 -13.48
N GLY A 373 2.46 -18.98 -12.98
CA GLY A 373 2.41 -17.76 -13.80
C GLY A 373 1.03 -17.50 -14.41
N ARG A 374 -0.05 -18.07 -13.85
CA ARG A 374 -1.42 -17.81 -14.30
C ARG A 374 -2.03 -16.67 -13.49
N LEU A 375 -2.74 -15.77 -14.18
CA LEU A 375 -3.43 -14.66 -13.54
C LEU A 375 -4.54 -15.18 -12.62
N VAL A 376 -4.61 -14.61 -11.43
CA VAL A 376 -5.60 -14.94 -10.41
C VAL A 376 -6.82 -14.06 -10.63
N GLU A 377 -7.98 -14.67 -10.90
CA GLU A 377 -9.21 -13.94 -11.23
C GLU A 377 -10.07 -13.59 -10.00
N LYS A 378 -9.86 -14.28 -8.88
CA LYS A 378 -10.55 -14.10 -7.60
C LYS A 378 -9.58 -14.35 -6.46
N ASP A 379 -9.75 -13.61 -5.36
CA ASP A 379 -8.96 -13.79 -4.14
C ASP A 379 -9.07 -15.23 -3.62
N GLN A 380 -7.92 -15.83 -3.28
CA GLN A 380 -7.82 -17.18 -2.74
C GLN A 380 -7.07 -17.13 -1.41
N PHE A 381 -7.67 -17.70 -0.37
CA PHE A 381 -7.00 -17.85 0.90
C PHE A 381 -5.91 -18.93 0.80
N VAL A 382 -4.71 -18.61 1.28
CA VAL A 382 -3.56 -19.50 1.26
C VAL A 382 -3.12 -19.75 2.71
N PRO A 383 -3.61 -20.83 3.35
CA PRO A 383 -3.35 -21.08 4.77
C PRO A 383 -1.87 -21.37 5.06
N ASP A 384 -1.17 -22.05 4.15
CA ASP A 384 0.25 -22.42 4.28
C ASP A 384 1.13 -21.59 3.32
N SER A 385 1.09 -20.27 3.51
CA SER A 385 2.01 -19.32 2.86
C SER A 385 3.43 -19.47 3.39
N VAL A 386 3.56 -19.74 4.69
CA VAL A 386 4.84 -20.05 5.35
C VAL A 386 4.71 -21.35 6.13
N THR A 387 5.71 -22.21 5.97
CA THR A 387 5.86 -23.42 6.78
C THR A 387 7.30 -23.54 7.26
N ILE A 388 7.47 -24.00 8.51
CA ILE A 388 8.75 -24.07 9.18
C ILE A 388 9.08 -25.52 9.51
N SER A 389 10.31 -25.96 9.27
CA SER A 389 10.82 -27.22 9.77
C SER A 389 12.22 -27.02 10.33
N PHE A 390 12.75 -28.01 11.03
CA PHE A 390 14.07 -27.95 11.63
C PHE A 390 14.97 -29.06 11.10
N THR A 391 16.25 -28.74 11.02
CA THR A 391 17.36 -29.69 10.92
C THR A 391 18.31 -29.41 12.08
N ASP A 392 19.33 -30.24 12.26
CA ASP A 392 20.32 -30.04 13.33
C ASP A 392 21.05 -28.69 13.28
N LYS A 393 21.05 -28.02 12.11
CA LYS A 393 21.81 -26.77 11.87
C LYS A 393 20.96 -25.57 11.48
N HIS A 394 19.74 -25.80 10.99
CA HIS A 394 18.93 -24.76 10.38
C HIS A 394 17.48 -24.83 10.82
N LEU A 395 16.90 -23.65 11.04
CA LEU A 395 15.48 -23.44 10.76
C LEU A 395 15.32 -23.37 9.24
N VAL A 396 14.42 -24.19 8.69
CA VAL A 396 14.11 -24.24 7.27
C VAL A 396 12.73 -23.61 7.07
N MET A 397 12.69 -22.48 6.37
CA MET A 397 11.45 -21.77 6.05
C MET A 397 11.10 -21.99 4.58
N LYS A 398 9.97 -22.62 4.31
CA LYS A 398 9.36 -22.59 2.97
C LYS A 398 8.39 -21.43 2.92
N SER A 399 8.51 -20.61 1.88
CA SER A 399 7.71 -19.40 1.72
C SER A 399 7.15 -19.30 0.30
N LYS A 400 5.88 -18.94 0.22
CA LYS A 400 5.19 -18.55 -1.02
C LYS A 400 5.43 -17.08 -1.39
N ASN A 401 6.10 -16.31 -0.53
CA ASN A 401 6.44 -14.90 -0.72
C ASN A 401 5.21 -14.04 -1.09
N LEU A 402 4.08 -14.35 -0.44
CA LEU A 402 2.84 -13.60 -0.58
C LEU A 402 2.71 -12.65 0.62
N PRO A 403 2.51 -11.33 0.39
CA PRO A 403 2.24 -10.41 1.49
C PRO A 403 0.92 -10.79 2.16
N ASN A 404 0.94 -10.93 3.49
CA ASN A 404 -0.26 -11.17 4.31
C ASN A 404 -1.00 -9.87 4.68
N HIS A 405 -0.53 -8.72 4.19
CA HIS A 405 -1.13 -7.41 4.35
C HIS A 405 -1.60 -6.85 2.99
N PRO A 406 -2.44 -5.80 2.97
CA PRO A 406 -2.74 -5.07 1.73
C PRO A 406 -1.48 -4.49 1.09
N THR A 407 -1.41 -4.46 -0.24
CA THR A 407 -0.34 -3.80 -1.00
C THR A 407 -0.92 -2.68 -1.85
N ALA A 408 -0.07 -1.87 -2.48
CA ALA A 408 -0.51 -1.09 -3.63
C ALA A 408 -0.98 -2.02 -4.78
N VAL A 409 -1.67 -1.43 -5.76
CA VAL A 409 -2.05 -2.14 -6.99
C VAL A 409 -0.81 -2.27 -7.87
N PHE A 410 -0.41 -3.51 -8.13
CA PHE A 410 0.71 -3.84 -9.01
C PHE A 410 0.21 -4.69 -10.19
N PRO A 411 0.60 -4.39 -11.44
CA PRO A 411 1.49 -3.31 -11.83
C PRO A 411 0.83 -1.94 -11.69
N ASP A 412 1.61 -0.97 -11.24
CA ASP A 412 1.19 0.42 -11.13
C ASP A 412 1.24 1.04 -12.52
N ARG A 413 0.08 1.08 -13.17
CA ARG A 413 -0.10 1.61 -14.53
C ARG A 413 -0.52 3.07 -14.55
N THR A 414 -0.88 3.64 -13.41
CA THR A 414 -1.33 5.04 -13.31
C THR A 414 -0.13 5.99 -13.24
N ARG A 415 0.97 5.56 -12.60
CA ARG A 415 2.24 6.28 -12.61
C ARG A 415 3.14 5.81 -13.76
N PHE A 416 2.92 6.36 -14.95
CA PHE A 416 3.66 5.93 -16.17
C PHE A 416 5.19 6.15 -16.10
N ILE A 417 5.65 7.13 -15.33
CA ILE A 417 7.08 7.49 -15.23
C ILE A 417 7.78 6.73 -14.09
N ASP A 418 7.14 6.62 -12.93
CA ASP A 418 7.74 6.14 -11.68
C ASP A 418 6.95 5.02 -10.98
N GLY A 419 5.89 4.51 -11.61
CA GLY A 419 5.17 3.33 -11.15
C GLY A 419 6.03 2.08 -11.25
N ASN A 420 5.72 1.09 -10.42
CA ASN A 420 6.33 -0.22 -10.55
C ASN A 420 5.55 -1.04 -11.60
N PRO A 421 6.17 -1.41 -12.73
CA PRO A 421 5.48 -2.11 -13.82
C PRO A 421 5.32 -3.61 -13.60
N ASN A 422 5.85 -4.15 -12.49
CA ASN A 422 5.87 -5.58 -12.21
C ASN A 422 4.62 -6.00 -11.45
N SER A 423 4.33 -7.30 -11.47
CA SER A 423 3.21 -7.91 -10.75
C SER A 423 3.73 -8.80 -9.63
N ILE A 424 2.90 -9.02 -8.62
CA ILE A 424 3.22 -9.98 -7.55
C ILE A 424 2.87 -11.39 -8.03
N ARG A 425 3.78 -12.33 -7.80
CA ARG A 425 3.60 -13.75 -8.10
C ARG A 425 3.95 -14.62 -6.90
N GLU A 426 3.13 -15.65 -6.66
CA GLU A 426 3.42 -16.73 -5.71
C GLU A 426 4.75 -17.43 -6.06
N GLN A 427 5.63 -17.58 -5.09
CA GLN A 427 6.95 -18.18 -5.23
C GLN A 427 7.03 -19.58 -4.60
N ARG A 428 8.16 -20.27 -4.76
CA ARG A 428 8.51 -21.51 -4.03
C ARG A 428 9.87 -21.37 -3.37
N ASN A 429 9.98 -20.44 -2.44
CA ASN A 429 11.24 -20.15 -1.78
C ASN A 429 11.49 -21.16 -0.65
N THR A 430 12.75 -21.53 -0.45
CA THR A 430 13.20 -22.30 0.71
C THR A 430 14.44 -21.61 1.27
N TRP A 431 14.34 -21.13 2.50
CA TRP A 431 15.39 -20.41 3.20
C TRP A 431 15.92 -21.25 4.36
N TYR A 432 17.23 -21.23 4.53
CA TYR A 432 17.95 -21.94 5.59
C TYR A 432 18.53 -20.90 6.54
N ILE A 433 17.97 -20.78 7.74
CA ILE A 433 18.43 -19.84 8.76
C ILE A 433 19.28 -20.60 9.77
N PRO A 434 20.59 -20.30 9.91
CA PRO A 434 21.45 -20.95 10.90
C PRO A 434 20.86 -20.86 12.31
N LEU A 435 20.81 -21.99 13.03
CA LEU A 435 20.39 -22.01 14.44
C LEU A 435 21.44 -21.40 15.38
N GLU A 436 22.70 -21.42 14.94
CA GLU A 436 23.86 -20.85 15.64
C GLU A 436 24.63 -19.93 14.67
N PRO A 437 24.19 -18.67 14.51
CA PRO A 437 24.88 -17.71 13.67
C PRO A 437 26.27 -17.40 14.23
N LYS A 438 27.24 -17.18 13.33
CA LYS A 438 28.63 -16.89 13.69
C LYS A 438 29.04 -15.56 13.07
N GLU A 439 29.62 -14.69 13.89
CA GLU A 439 30.22 -13.45 13.40
C GLU A 439 31.23 -13.73 12.28
N ASN A 440 31.20 -12.90 11.25
CA ASN A 440 32.21 -12.87 10.21
C ASN A 440 33.23 -11.78 10.56
N PRO A 441 34.50 -12.11 10.86
CA PRO A 441 35.52 -11.12 11.19
C PRO A 441 35.91 -10.22 10.00
N ARG A 442 35.34 -10.47 8.81
CA ARG A 442 35.47 -9.66 7.60
C ARG A 442 34.12 -9.11 7.16
N HIS A 443 33.24 -8.78 8.10
CA HIS A 443 31.99 -8.08 7.80
C HIS A 443 32.30 -6.75 7.09
N VAL A 444 31.40 -6.35 6.19
CA VAL A 444 31.53 -5.11 5.43
C VAL A 444 30.21 -4.37 5.52
N ALA A 445 30.23 -3.20 6.14
CA ALA A 445 29.07 -2.32 6.17
C ALA A 445 28.91 -1.60 4.84
N MET A 446 27.66 -1.40 4.46
CA MET A 446 27.29 -0.53 3.36
C MET A 446 27.35 0.92 3.81
N THR A 447 27.79 1.77 2.90
CA THR A 447 27.61 3.21 2.97
C THR A 447 27.00 3.68 1.65
N MET A 448 26.66 4.96 1.53
CA MET A 448 26.22 5.52 0.25
C MET A 448 27.27 5.36 -0.86
N GLU A 449 28.55 5.27 -0.46
CA GLU A 449 29.72 5.12 -1.34
C GLU A 449 30.18 3.66 -1.48
N ASN A 450 29.90 2.80 -0.50
CA ASN A 450 30.26 1.38 -0.51
C ASN A 450 29.02 0.48 -0.55
N LYS A 451 28.73 -0.09 -1.73
CA LYS A 451 27.57 -0.97 -1.94
C LYS A 451 27.92 -2.47 -1.84
N GLY A 452 29.14 -2.81 -1.44
CA GLY A 452 29.65 -4.18 -1.43
C GLY A 452 29.19 -5.05 -0.26
N GLY A 453 28.52 -4.48 0.76
CA GLY A 453 28.13 -5.20 1.98
C GLY A 453 26.97 -6.18 1.82
N LEU A 454 26.06 -5.94 0.85
CA LEU A 454 24.88 -6.77 0.59
C LEU A 454 24.62 -6.97 -0.92
N PRO A 455 24.06 -8.12 -1.32
CA PRO A 455 23.65 -8.34 -2.72
C PRO A 455 22.41 -7.50 -3.09
N MET A 456 22.18 -7.27 -4.39
CA MET A 456 20.96 -6.63 -4.94
C MET A 456 19.71 -7.51 -4.91
N GLY A 457 19.77 -8.67 -4.24
CA GLY A 457 18.67 -9.62 -4.12
C GLY A 457 18.25 -9.80 -2.66
N PRO A 458 17.53 -10.90 -2.36
CA PRO A 458 17.15 -11.22 -1.00
C PRO A 458 18.34 -11.24 -0.04
N ILE A 459 18.22 -10.52 1.08
CA ILE A 459 19.23 -10.45 2.16
C ILE A 459 18.78 -11.12 3.46
N GLY A 460 17.50 -11.44 3.53
CA GLY A 460 16.84 -12.00 4.70
C GLY A 460 15.39 -12.30 4.38
N VAL A 461 14.68 -12.83 5.36
CA VAL A 461 13.27 -13.17 5.22
C VAL A 461 12.51 -12.79 6.48
N ALA A 462 11.36 -12.14 6.28
CA ALA A 462 10.43 -11.78 7.32
C ALA A 462 9.65 -13.01 7.81
N THR A 463 9.06 -12.92 9.00
CA THR A 463 8.29 -14.04 9.58
C THR A 463 7.00 -14.35 8.80
N ASN A 464 6.49 -13.43 7.98
CA ASN A 464 5.41 -13.68 7.01
C ASN A 464 5.90 -14.26 5.67
N GLY A 465 7.19 -14.54 5.54
CA GLY A 465 7.80 -15.17 4.38
C GLY A 465 8.17 -14.23 3.24
N VAL A 466 7.83 -12.94 3.32
CA VAL A 466 8.29 -11.94 2.35
C VAL A 466 9.78 -11.66 2.58
N VAL A 467 10.55 -11.55 1.51
CA VAL A 467 12.00 -11.32 1.59
C VAL A 467 12.35 -9.86 1.85
N PHE A 468 13.44 -9.66 2.59
CA PHE A 468 14.10 -8.35 2.73
C PHE A 468 15.10 -8.15 1.61
N PHE A 469 15.17 -6.95 1.06
CA PHE A 469 16.18 -6.51 0.11
C PHE A 469 17.09 -5.46 0.73
N ASN A 470 18.22 -5.21 0.08
CA ASN A 470 19.20 -4.21 0.52
C ASN A 470 18.62 -2.77 0.40
N PRO A 471 19.27 -1.74 0.99
CA PRO A 471 18.73 -0.39 0.99
C PRO A 471 18.78 0.34 -0.36
N PHE A 472 19.25 -0.28 -1.45
CA PHE A 472 19.43 0.38 -2.75
C PHE A 472 18.44 -0.14 -3.80
N ASP A 473 17.92 0.77 -4.63
CA ASP A 473 17.16 0.41 -5.84
C ASP A 473 18.11 0.13 -7.01
N HIS A 474 17.86 -0.96 -7.75
CA HIS A 474 18.61 -1.39 -8.93
C HIS A 474 18.63 -0.40 -10.10
N ILE A 475 17.70 0.56 -10.19
CA ILE A 475 17.60 1.46 -11.36
C ILE A 475 18.51 2.69 -11.22
N ALA A 476 18.68 3.21 -10.01
CA ALA A 476 19.51 4.39 -9.75
C ALA A 476 20.69 4.07 -8.84
N GLU A 477 20.74 2.84 -8.31
CA GLU A 477 21.76 2.44 -7.35
C GLU A 477 21.82 3.41 -6.15
N ALA A 478 20.67 4.01 -5.85
CA ALA A 478 20.43 5.04 -4.85
C ALA A 478 19.48 4.49 -3.79
N ASP A 479 19.37 5.19 -2.66
CA ASP A 479 18.50 4.80 -1.56
C ASP A 479 17.09 4.44 -2.05
N ALA A 480 16.59 3.27 -1.67
CA ALA A 480 15.32 2.68 -2.10
C ALA A 480 14.15 3.42 -1.44
N VAL A 481 13.96 4.67 -1.81
CA VAL A 481 12.87 5.55 -1.34
C VAL A 481 11.76 5.71 -2.38
N TRP A 482 12.00 5.29 -3.62
CA TRP A 482 11.11 5.45 -4.76
C TRP A 482 10.42 4.12 -5.14
N ARG A 483 9.14 4.20 -5.55
CA ARG A 483 8.27 3.08 -6.02
C ARG A 483 7.90 1.99 -5.02
N LEU A 484 8.20 2.20 -3.73
CA LEU A 484 7.63 1.36 -2.67
C LEU A 484 6.13 1.63 -2.56
N ASP A 485 5.36 0.62 -2.16
CA ASP A 485 4.04 0.87 -1.59
C ASP A 485 4.13 1.39 -0.15
N ARG A 486 2.98 1.69 0.44
CA ARG A 486 2.89 2.17 1.83
C ARG A 486 3.42 1.16 2.86
N CYS A 487 3.57 -0.10 2.48
CA CYS A 487 4.17 -1.14 3.32
C CYS A 487 5.67 -1.25 3.10
N CYS A 488 6.29 -0.26 2.46
CA CYS A 488 7.72 -0.20 2.17
C CYS A 488 8.23 -1.36 1.31
N GLY A 489 7.35 -1.95 0.49
CA GLY A 489 7.69 -3.04 -0.42
C GLY A 489 7.16 -2.88 -1.84
N HIS A 490 7.67 -3.69 -2.76
CA HIS A 490 7.18 -3.77 -4.13
C HIS A 490 7.61 -5.08 -4.81
N PRO A 491 7.00 -5.46 -5.94
CA PRO A 491 7.48 -6.59 -6.74
C PRO A 491 8.75 -6.26 -7.54
N SER A 492 9.64 -7.24 -7.65
CA SER A 492 10.80 -7.20 -8.55
C SER A 492 10.40 -7.55 -10.00
N PRO A 493 11.29 -7.38 -11.00
CA PRO A 493 11.09 -7.92 -12.35
C PRO A 493 10.87 -9.44 -12.41
N PHE A 494 11.28 -10.15 -11.37
CA PHE A 494 11.04 -11.59 -11.20
C PHE A 494 9.77 -11.88 -10.39
N GLN A 495 8.95 -10.87 -10.15
CA GLN A 495 7.64 -10.94 -9.53
C GLN A 495 7.63 -11.36 -8.04
N ASP A 496 8.78 -11.33 -7.39
CA ASP A 496 8.87 -11.46 -5.93
C ASP A 496 8.62 -10.10 -5.26
N TYR A 497 7.58 -10.03 -4.43
CA TYR A 497 7.35 -8.89 -3.53
C TYR A 497 8.38 -8.89 -2.41
N HIS A 498 8.97 -7.74 -2.10
CA HIS A 498 10.03 -7.62 -1.11
C HIS A 498 10.00 -6.28 -0.40
N TYR A 499 10.57 -6.22 0.81
CA TYR A 499 10.68 -5.00 1.59
C TYR A 499 12.09 -4.41 1.49
N HIS A 500 12.19 -3.10 1.27
CA HIS A 500 13.44 -2.34 1.37
C HIS A 500 13.58 -1.62 2.71
N LYS A 501 12.46 -1.39 3.42
CA LYS A 501 12.42 -0.73 4.72
C LYS A 501 11.49 -1.47 5.66
N TYR A 502 11.40 -0.99 6.90
CA TYR A 502 10.47 -1.52 7.88
C TYR A 502 9.02 -1.53 7.32
N PRO A 503 8.36 -2.70 7.22
CA PRO A 503 7.02 -2.77 6.70
C PRO A 503 6.00 -2.26 7.72
N VAL A 504 5.65 -0.98 7.61
CA VAL A 504 4.80 -0.22 8.56
C VAL A 504 3.31 -0.58 8.52
N CYS A 505 2.85 -1.38 7.55
CA CYS A 505 1.43 -1.61 7.34
C CYS A 505 0.73 -2.34 8.50
N VAL A 506 -0.46 -1.86 8.85
CA VAL A 506 -1.34 -2.22 9.99
C VAL A 506 -1.68 -3.72 10.13
N ASN A 507 -1.44 -4.52 9.08
CA ASN A 507 -1.63 -5.98 9.09
C ASN A 507 -0.32 -6.77 9.06
N THR A 508 0.81 -6.12 9.29
CA THR A 508 1.99 -6.87 9.68
C THR A 508 1.78 -7.36 11.12
N PRO A 509 2.19 -8.59 11.43
CA PRO A 509 2.15 -9.14 12.80
C PRO A 509 2.99 -8.33 13.81
N TRP A 510 3.75 -7.34 13.35
CA TRP A 510 4.68 -6.54 14.11
C TRP A 510 4.07 -5.18 14.40
N ALA A 511 2.80 -5.13 14.83
CA ALA A 511 2.23 -3.88 15.35
C ALA A 511 2.95 -3.54 16.66
N ASP A 512 4.04 -2.82 16.50
CA ASP A 512 4.89 -2.38 17.57
C ASP A 512 4.27 -1.13 18.18
N ASP A 513 3.86 -1.25 19.45
CA ASP A 513 3.28 -0.14 20.19
C ASP A 513 4.35 0.71 20.89
N GLY A 514 5.64 0.39 20.66
CA GLY A 514 6.76 1.12 21.23
C GLY A 514 6.80 1.09 22.75
N THR A 515 6.10 0.14 23.41
CA THR A 515 6.05 0.07 24.88
C THR A 515 7.15 -0.81 25.47
N ALA A 516 7.89 -1.53 24.64
CA ALA A 516 9.00 -2.39 25.01
C ALA A 516 9.97 -2.53 23.84
N HIS A 517 11.00 -3.35 24.01
CA HIS A 517 11.83 -3.78 22.89
C HIS A 517 10.97 -4.47 21.83
N SER A 518 11.21 -4.10 20.58
CA SER A 518 10.47 -4.58 19.42
C SER A 518 10.39 -6.09 19.32
N PRO A 519 9.32 -6.64 18.73
CA PRO A 519 9.22 -8.06 18.42
C PRO A 519 10.16 -8.46 17.28
N LEU A 520 10.49 -9.75 17.24
CA LEU A 520 11.24 -10.35 16.13
C LEU A 520 10.44 -10.24 14.82
N ILE A 521 11.01 -9.61 13.80
CA ILE A 521 10.36 -9.43 12.50
C ILE A 521 10.82 -10.41 11.43
N GLY A 522 12.03 -10.93 11.55
CA GLY A 522 12.61 -11.87 10.60
C GLY A 522 14.05 -12.21 10.90
N PHE A 523 14.73 -12.79 9.93
CA PHE A 523 16.12 -13.20 10.04
C PHE A 523 16.90 -12.77 8.81
N ALA A 524 18.10 -12.24 9.04
CA ALA A 524 19.08 -12.05 7.98
C ALA A 524 19.67 -13.41 7.57
N PHE A 525 20.19 -13.51 6.35
CA PHE A 525 20.74 -14.78 5.85
C PHE A 525 22.09 -15.18 6.47
N ASP A 526 22.67 -14.35 7.32
CA ASP A 526 23.76 -14.75 8.22
C ASP A 526 23.27 -15.41 9.53
N GLY A 527 21.95 -15.49 9.71
CA GLY A 527 21.27 -16.18 10.80
C GLY A 527 20.94 -15.30 12.01
N PHE A 528 21.39 -14.04 12.04
CA PHE A 528 21.06 -13.15 13.14
C PHE A 528 19.61 -12.62 13.02
N PRO A 529 18.88 -12.47 14.15
CA PRO A 529 17.52 -11.96 14.15
C PRO A 529 17.46 -10.48 13.78
N VAL A 530 16.36 -10.09 13.13
CA VAL A 530 16.02 -8.70 12.79
C VAL A 530 14.78 -8.31 13.58
N TYR A 531 14.86 -7.22 14.33
CA TYR A 531 13.78 -6.68 15.17
C TYR A 531 13.20 -5.39 14.60
N GLY A 532 12.02 -5.01 15.10
CA GLY A 532 11.38 -3.72 14.85
C GLY A 532 12.18 -2.52 15.37
N PRO A 533 11.63 -1.30 15.35
CA PRO A 533 12.44 -0.09 15.47
C PRO A 533 12.75 0.38 16.90
N TYR A 534 12.18 -0.22 17.93
CA TYR A 534 12.29 0.18 19.34
C TYR A 534 13.26 -0.72 20.13
N GLU A 535 14.19 -0.08 20.84
CA GLU A 535 15.07 -0.71 21.84
C GLU A 535 14.34 -0.93 23.16
N SER A 536 13.49 0.03 23.53
CA SER A 536 12.71 0.01 24.76
C SER A 536 11.52 0.97 24.67
N ALA A 537 10.75 1.09 25.75
CA ALA A 537 9.57 1.94 25.81
C ALA A 537 9.86 3.39 25.34
N GLY A 538 9.31 3.77 24.18
CA GLY A 538 9.44 5.09 23.58
C GLY A 538 10.83 5.42 23.02
N VAL A 539 11.77 4.47 23.00
CA VAL A 539 13.14 4.68 22.53
C VAL A 539 13.38 3.88 21.27
N LEU A 540 13.50 4.59 20.14
CA LEU A 540 13.92 3.99 18.89
C LEU A 540 15.39 3.55 18.98
N ALA A 541 15.71 2.34 18.52
CA ALA A 541 17.06 1.80 18.54
C ALA A 541 18.06 2.70 17.79
N LYS A 542 17.61 3.35 16.71
CA LYS A 542 18.43 4.31 15.94
C LYS A 542 18.85 5.57 16.72
N ASP A 543 18.13 5.87 17.81
CA ASP A 543 18.33 7.05 18.67
C ASP A 543 18.80 6.66 20.09
N ALA A 544 18.97 5.37 20.37
CA ALA A 544 19.39 4.86 21.67
C ALA A 544 20.85 5.23 21.97
N THR A 545 21.09 5.82 23.14
CA THR A 545 22.43 6.24 23.58
C THR A 545 23.10 5.23 24.51
N GLY A 546 22.32 4.45 25.27
CA GLY A 546 22.83 3.45 26.21
C GLY A 546 23.34 2.17 25.53
N ASN A 547 22.77 1.82 24.38
CA ASN A 547 23.16 0.67 23.56
C ASN A 547 23.04 1.03 22.07
N PRO A 548 23.93 1.90 21.55
CA PRO A 548 23.79 2.45 20.20
C PRO A 548 24.02 1.37 19.12
N LEU A 549 23.24 1.45 18.04
CA LEU A 549 23.47 0.65 16.84
C LEU A 549 24.80 1.02 16.17
N ASN A 550 25.51 0.02 15.67
CA ASN A 550 26.65 0.20 14.78
C ASN A 550 26.20 0.47 13.33
N GLU A 551 27.17 0.61 12.43
CA GLU A 551 26.96 0.86 10.99
C GLU A 551 26.15 -0.22 10.24
N PHE A 552 26.00 -1.41 10.82
CA PHE A 552 25.20 -2.50 10.26
C PHE A 552 23.72 -2.44 10.66
N ASN A 553 23.31 -1.44 11.46
CA ASN A 553 22.09 -1.45 12.28
C ASN A 553 22.08 -2.57 13.34
N LEU A 554 23.24 -2.95 13.87
CA LEU A 554 23.37 -4.02 14.85
C LEU A 554 23.92 -3.52 16.18
N HIS A 555 23.44 -4.12 17.26
CA HIS A 555 24.08 -4.09 18.58
C HIS A 555 23.87 -5.45 19.26
N GLN A 556 24.19 -5.54 20.54
CA GLN A 556 23.96 -6.76 21.31
C GLN A 556 23.56 -6.45 22.74
N ASP A 557 22.82 -7.37 23.35
CA ASP A 557 22.52 -7.37 24.78
C ASP A 557 22.63 -8.80 25.34
N GLU A 558 22.65 -8.96 26.67
CA GLU A 558 22.82 -10.26 27.33
C GLU A 558 21.66 -11.22 27.03
N ALA A 559 20.44 -10.69 26.93
CA ALA A 559 19.25 -11.48 26.73
C ALA A 559 19.13 -11.97 25.28
N ARG A 560 19.54 -11.17 24.29
CA ARG A 560 19.33 -11.41 22.85
C ARG A 560 20.58 -11.79 22.08
N GLY A 561 21.77 -11.52 22.58
CA GLY A 561 23.01 -11.59 21.79
C GLY A 561 23.02 -10.56 20.66
N PRO A 562 23.88 -10.70 19.64
CA PRO A 562 23.91 -9.79 18.49
C PRO A 562 22.61 -9.85 17.69
N HIS A 563 22.04 -8.69 17.36
CA HIS A 563 20.81 -8.59 16.60
C HIS A 563 20.67 -7.26 15.86
N TYR A 564 19.93 -7.28 14.75
CA TYR A 564 19.65 -6.09 13.96
C TYR A 564 18.36 -5.40 14.42
N HIS A 565 18.33 -4.09 14.28
CA HIS A 565 17.10 -3.29 14.34
C HIS A 565 16.84 -2.60 13.01
N VAL A 566 15.59 -2.63 12.56
CA VAL A 566 15.17 -1.73 11.49
C VAL A 566 15.23 -0.27 11.97
N THR A 567 15.57 0.65 11.07
CA THR A 567 15.76 2.07 11.38
C THR A 567 14.88 2.94 10.45
N PRO A 568 13.58 3.09 10.75
CA PRO A 568 12.68 3.92 9.95
C PRO A 568 13.20 5.34 9.78
N GLY A 569 13.20 5.82 8.53
CA GLY A 569 13.67 7.16 8.19
C GLY A 569 15.19 7.35 8.27
N LYS A 570 15.98 6.28 8.45
CA LYS A 570 17.44 6.35 8.53
C LYS A 570 18.07 5.20 7.74
N PHE A 571 18.95 5.52 6.79
CA PHE A 571 19.79 4.51 6.14
C PHE A 571 20.59 3.72 7.21
N PRO A 572 20.74 2.39 7.09
CA PRO A 572 20.39 1.49 5.98
C PRO A 572 18.99 0.82 6.08
N HIS A 573 18.04 1.39 6.83
CA HIS A 573 16.63 0.96 6.99
C HIS A 573 16.39 -0.41 7.62
N ILE A 574 16.96 -1.50 7.11
CA ILE A 574 16.82 -2.85 7.65
C ILE A 574 18.16 -3.29 8.25
N LEU A 575 19.15 -3.57 7.41
CA LEU A 575 20.52 -3.85 7.85
C LEU A 575 21.53 -3.34 6.83
N GLY A 576 22.68 -2.89 7.33
CA GLY A 576 23.74 -2.29 6.52
C GLY A 576 24.73 -3.29 5.94
N GLY A 577 24.67 -4.55 6.32
CA GLY A 577 25.64 -5.56 5.91
C GLY A 577 25.43 -6.81 6.74
N TYR A 578 26.04 -7.92 6.32
CA TYR A 578 26.06 -9.11 7.15
C TYR A 578 27.17 -9.01 8.20
N TRP A 579 26.77 -8.94 9.47
CA TRP A 579 27.62 -9.14 10.63
C TRP A 579 28.17 -10.56 10.70
N GLY A 580 27.35 -11.54 10.30
CA GLY A 580 27.68 -12.95 10.36
C GLY A 580 28.13 -13.57 9.04
N SER A 581 28.48 -14.85 9.13
CA SER A 581 28.76 -15.70 7.97
C SER A 581 27.46 -16.08 7.26
N VAL A 582 27.30 -15.62 6.02
CA VAL A 582 26.10 -15.86 5.20
C VAL A 582 25.91 -17.35 4.89
N GLU A 583 24.70 -17.86 5.07
CA GLU A 583 24.32 -19.20 4.66
C GLU A 583 24.31 -19.32 3.13
N THR A 584 25.27 -20.09 2.61
CA THR A 584 25.50 -20.26 1.17
C THR A 584 24.30 -20.87 0.42
N LYS A 585 23.46 -21.67 1.08
CA LYS A 585 22.23 -22.20 0.49
C LYS A 585 21.24 -21.10 0.10
N ASN A 586 21.25 -19.97 0.82
CA ASN A 586 20.37 -18.83 0.51
C ASN A 586 20.90 -17.96 -0.64
N ARG A 587 22.17 -18.14 -1.05
CA ARG A 587 22.75 -17.44 -2.20
C ARG A 587 22.43 -18.10 -3.55
N GLN A 588 21.96 -19.35 -3.55
CA GLN A 588 21.72 -20.12 -4.76
C GLN A 588 20.29 -19.90 -5.28
N GLY A 589 20.05 -18.75 -5.90
CA GLY A 589 18.71 -18.39 -6.36
C GLY A 589 18.63 -17.22 -7.33
N LYS A 590 19.50 -17.21 -8.36
CA LYS A 590 19.33 -16.63 -9.71
C LYS A 590 20.73 -16.51 -10.33
N LYS A 591 21.13 -17.51 -11.14
CA LYS A 591 22.23 -17.32 -12.10
C LYS A 591 21.82 -16.17 -13.01
N GLY A 592 22.49 -15.03 -12.91
CA GLY A 592 22.44 -14.01 -13.96
C GLY A 592 22.89 -14.61 -15.31
N PRO A 593 22.59 -13.96 -16.44
CA PRO A 593 22.90 -14.50 -17.74
C PRO A 593 24.39 -14.82 -17.84
N HIS A 594 24.69 -16.00 -18.42
CA HIS A 594 26.04 -16.46 -18.73
C HIS A 594 26.92 -15.31 -19.23
N ARG A 595 27.98 -14.98 -18.49
CA ARG A 595 29.14 -14.29 -19.07
C ARG A 595 29.75 -15.29 -20.06
N PRO A 596 29.89 -14.97 -21.36
CA PRO A 596 30.61 -15.84 -22.27
C PRO A 596 32.08 -15.93 -21.80
N PRO A 597 32.71 -17.11 -21.89
CA PRO A 597 34.11 -17.26 -21.53
C PRO A 597 34.97 -16.53 -22.56
N GLY A 598 35.81 -15.59 -22.10
CA GLY A 598 36.79 -14.90 -22.93
C GLY A 598 36.64 -13.37 -22.95
N ALA A 599 37.06 -12.72 -21.88
CA ALA A 599 37.55 -11.34 -21.91
C ALA A 599 38.46 -11.18 -20.70
N GLU A 600 39.77 -11.32 -20.95
CA GLU A 600 40.86 -10.95 -20.03
C GLU A 600 40.78 -9.47 -19.65
#